data_AF-A0A929M7R3-F1
#
_entry.id   AF-A0A929M7R3-F1
#
_cell.length_a   1.000
_cell.length_b   1.000
_cell.length_c   1.000
_cell.angle_alpha   90.00
_cell.angle_beta   90.00
_cell.angle_gamma   90.00
#
_symmetry.space_group_name_H-M   'P 1'
#
loop_
_entity.id
_entity.type
_entity.pdbx_description
1 polymer ?
#
loop_
_entity_poly.entity_id
_entity_poly.type
_entity_poly.pdbx_seq_one_letter_code
_entity_poly.pdbx_strand_id
1 'polypeptide(L)'
;MLEIFVPQRIFEKISINFITENEIKELEKNFENLKIKDFKTNILSGFSLNIPEYDEDLIIFANGKFGKKYFSDNDFTKNHIFSFGKPFYKDQNFFKDLENIDKDIFQIKGELESKTLLTNSKKAEMKEKIEYIFFLLCGVYFNIFTLLEKTNQNISELQNLDSKAEYEATAELIIESSKTKKVELESALQSLENRISLFYQIILQFFGI
;
A
#
# COMPACT_ATOMS: atom_id res chain seq x y z
N MET A 1 -5.29 9.07 -14.50
CA MET A 1 -6.08 8.80 -13.27
C MET A 1 -5.15 8.43 -12.12
N LEU A 2 -5.12 9.26 -11.08
CA LEU A 2 -4.31 9.03 -9.89
C LEU A 2 -5.11 8.26 -8.84
N GLU A 3 -4.53 7.19 -8.30
CA GLU A 3 -5.11 6.43 -7.18
C GLU A 3 -4.10 6.31 -6.03
N ILE A 4 -4.58 6.61 -4.82
CA ILE A 4 -3.79 6.74 -3.61
C ILE A 4 -4.40 5.88 -2.52
N PHE A 5 -3.63 4.94 -1.99
CA PHE A 5 -4.05 4.16 -0.82
C PHE A 5 -3.53 4.77 0.48
N VAL A 6 -4.42 4.94 1.46
CA VAL A 6 -4.09 5.35 2.81
C VAL A 6 -4.45 4.22 3.78
N PRO A 7 -3.47 3.41 4.21
CA PRO A 7 -3.74 2.32 5.16
C PRO A 7 -4.03 2.88 6.54
N GLN A 8 -4.92 2.22 7.27
CA GLN A 8 -5.30 2.59 8.64
C GLN A 8 -5.10 1.45 9.63
N ARG A 9 -5.56 0.25 9.26
CA ARG A 9 -5.60 -0.90 10.17
C ARG A 9 -5.00 -2.15 9.57
N ILE A 10 -4.52 -3.00 10.46
CA ILE A 10 -4.09 -4.36 10.20
C ILE A 10 -5.00 -5.35 10.96
N PHE A 11 -5.47 -6.38 10.26
CA PHE A 11 -6.44 -7.39 10.69
C PHE A 11 -7.69 -6.83 11.39
N GLU A 12 -8.10 -5.59 11.06
CA GLU A 12 -9.18 -4.85 11.76
C GLU A 12 -8.99 -4.71 13.29
N LYS A 13 -7.79 -4.99 13.79
CA LYS A 13 -7.50 -5.08 15.24
C LYS A 13 -6.63 -3.94 15.72
N ILE A 14 -5.54 -3.66 15.01
CA ILE A 14 -4.60 -2.61 15.38
C ILE A 14 -4.73 -1.48 14.37
N SER A 15 -5.06 -0.30 14.86
CA SER A 15 -5.02 0.92 14.08
C SER A 15 -3.63 1.53 14.22
N ILE A 16 -2.89 1.54 13.12
CA ILE A 16 -1.52 2.07 13.06
C ILE A 16 -1.54 3.50 12.52
N ASN A 17 -2.57 3.84 11.73
CA ASN A 17 -2.79 5.18 11.22
C ASN A 17 -4.27 5.58 11.37
N PHE A 18 -4.52 6.88 11.48
CA PHE A 18 -5.85 7.46 11.62
C PHE A 18 -5.96 8.69 10.72
N ILE A 19 -7.05 8.76 9.96
CA ILE A 19 -7.47 9.98 9.27
C ILE A 19 -8.72 10.48 9.99
N THR A 20 -8.73 11.76 10.33
CA THR A 20 -9.85 12.46 10.94
C THR A 20 -10.81 12.98 9.87
N GLU A 21 -12.07 13.23 10.24
CA GLU A 21 -13.06 13.84 9.33
C GLU A 21 -12.62 15.21 8.81
N ASN A 22 -11.89 15.99 9.61
CA ASN A 22 -11.38 17.29 9.18
C ASN A 22 -10.33 17.14 8.08
N GLU A 23 -9.43 16.15 8.19
CA GLU A 23 -8.44 15.85 7.16
C GLU A 23 -9.12 15.37 5.87
N ILE A 24 -10.18 14.56 5.97
CA ILE A 24 -11.00 14.16 4.80
C ILE A 24 -11.60 15.37 4.11
N LYS A 25 -12.25 16.27 4.86
CA LYS A 25 -12.86 17.49 4.31
C LYS A 25 -11.84 18.41 3.66
N GLU A 26 -10.63 18.50 4.21
CA GLU A 26 -9.56 19.27 3.60
C GLU A 26 -9.07 18.62 2.31
N LEU A 27 -8.95 17.29 2.23
CA LEU A 27 -8.63 16.61 0.97
C LEU A 27 -9.68 16.88 -0.11
N GLU A 28 -10.97 16.78 0.24
CA GLU A 28 -12.08 17.03 -0.69
C GLU A 28 -12.12 18.46 -1.25
N LYS A 29 -11.69 19.46 -0.46
CA LYS A 29 -11.60 20.86 -0.92
C LYS A 29 -10.44 21.11 -1.88
N ASN A 30 -9.36 20.34 -1.73
CA ASN A 30 -8.09 20.60 -2.42
C ASN A 30 -7.93 19.80 -3.72
N PHE A 31 -8.72 18.75 -3.91
CA PHE A 31 -8.69 17.92 -5.10
C PHE A 31 -10.07 17.92 -5.78
N GLU A 32 -10.15 18.54 -6.95
CA GLU A 32 -11.35 18.53 -7.77
C GLU A 32 -11.71 17.08 -8.16
N ASN A 33 -12.99 16.73 -8.01
CA ASN A 33 -13.52 15.40 -8.33
C ASN A 33 -12.87 14.23 -7.56
N LEU A 34 -12.30 14.48 -6.37
CA LEU A 34 -11.82 13.44 -5.46
C LEU A 34 -12.93 12.45 -5.10
N LYS A 35 -12.66 11.17 -5.30
CA LYS A 35 -13.52 10.06 -4.86
C LYS A 35 -12.81 9.27 -3.78
N ILE A 36 -13.41 9.23 -2.59
CA ILE A 36 -12.93 8.44 -1.47
C ILE A 36 -13.73 7.15 -1.42
N LYS A 37 -13.04 6.01 -1.40
CA LYS A 37 -13.63 4.67 -1.29
C LYS A 37 -12.99 3.94 -0.12
N ASP A 38 -13.79 3.15 0.58
CA ASP A 38 -13.25 2.21 1.55
C ASP A 38 -12.47 1.11 0.82
N PHE A 39 -11.26 0.82 1.29
CA PHE A 39 -10.50 -0.35 0.88
C PHE A 39 -10.39 -1.29 2.07
N LYS A 40 -10.80 -2.54 1.88
CA LYS A 40 -10.81 -3.54 2.95
C LYS A 40 -10.52 -4.93 2.42
N THR A 41 -9.54 -5.58 3.03
CA THR A 41 -9.32 -7.02 2.94
C THR A 41 -9.42 -7.66 4.33
N ASN A 42 -9.20 -8.96 4.41
CA ASN A 42 -9.03 -9.68 5.67
C ASN A 42 -7.76 -9.27 6.45
N ILE A 43 -6.82 -8.57 5.80
CA ILE A 43 -5.51 -8.24 6.37
C ILE A 43 -5.36 -6.73 6.57
N LEU A 44 -5.80 -5.90 5.64
CA LEU A 44 -5.60 -4.46 5.69
C LEU A 44 -6.90 -3.71 5.45
N SER A 45 -7.06 -2.56 6.09
CA SER A 45 -8.12 -1.62 5.73
C SER A 45 -7.68 -0.18 5.81
N GLY A 46 -8.36 0.67 5.04
CA GLY A 46 -8.10 2.09 4.92
C GLY A 46 -8.94 2.72 3.80
N PHE A 47 -8.42 3.79 3.20
CA PHE A 47 -9.11 4.51 2.12
C PHE A 47 -8.33 4.43 0.81
N SER A 48 -9.04 4.22 -0.30
CA SER A 48 -8.55 4.54 -1.65
C SER A 48 -9.08 5.91 -2.06
N LEU A 49 -8.18 6.82 -2.38
CA LEU A 49 -8.47 8.16 -2.88
C LEU A 49 -8.20 8.14 -4.39
N ASN A 50 -9.24 8.37 -5.18
CA ASN A 50 -9.18 8.37 -6.63
C ASN A 50 -9.41 9.80 -7.15
N ILE A 51 -8.46 10.29 -7.94
CA ILE A 51 -8.49 11.64 -8.52
C ILE A 51 -8.46 11.47 -10.05
N PRO A 52 -9.64 11.45 -10.72
CA PRO A 52 -9.76 11.06 -12.11
C PRO A 52 -8.95 11.91 -13.08
N GLU A 53 -8.84 13.20 -12.80
CA GLU A 53 -8.32 14.22 -13.72
C GLU A 53 -6.78 14.34 -13.73
N TYR A 54 -6.10 13.67 -12.82
CA TYR A 54 -4.64 13.65 -12.79
C TYR A 54 -4.13 12.39 -13.51
N ASP A 55 -3.39 12.58 -14.59
CA ASP A 55 -2.73 11.51 -15.34
C ASP A 55 -1.33 11.24 -14.81
N GLU A 56 -1.27 10.64 -13.62
CA GLU A 56 -0.06 9.97 -13.12
C GLU A 56 -0.45 8.62 -12.48
N ASP A 57 0.29 7.57 -12.82
CA ASP A 57 0.08 6.22 -12.28
C ASP A 57 0.39 6.14 -10.77
N LEU A 58 -0.48 5.44 -10.05
CA LEU A 58 -0.45 5.03 -8.63
C LEU A 58 0.64 5.68 -7.72
N ILE A 59 0.21 6.61 -6.87
CA ILE A 59 1.03 7.18 -5.79
C ILE A 59 0.49 6.66 -4.46
N ILE A 60 1.25 5.81 -3.76
CA ILE A 60 0.89 5.34 -2.42
C ILE A 60 1.18 6.45 -1.41
N PHE A 61 0.15 6.90 -0.66
CA PHE A 61 0.35 7.81 0.46
C PHE A 61 0.78 7.05 1.71
N ALA A 62 1.80 7.59 2.37
CA ALA A 62 2.04 7.40 3.79
C ALA A 62 1.97 8.79 4.44
N ASN A 63 1.05 9.02 5.38
CA ASN A 63 1.05 10.27 6.19
C ASN A 63 0.76 9.88 7.65
N GLY A 64 1.37 10.45 8.71
CA GLY A 64 2.24 11.64 8.83
C GLY A 64 3.42 11.43 9.79
N LYS A 65 4.27 12.46 9.88
CA LYS A 65 5.69 12.48 10.34
C LYS A 65 6.70 11.89 9.35
N PHE A 66 6.36 10.83 8.62
CA PHE A 66 7.25 10.21 7.63
C PHE A 66 7.21 10.82 6.24
N GLY A 67 6.07 11.33 5.77
CA GLY A 67 6.00 12.07 4.50
C GLY A 67 6.98 13.25 4.42
N LYS A 68 7.36 13.83 5.58
CA LYS A 68 8.37 14.90 5.67
C LYS A 68 9.80 14.48 5.37
N LYS A 69 10.17 13.20 5.54
CA LYS A 69 11.56 12.72 5.36
C LYS A 69 11.91 12.37 3.91
N TYR A 70 10.95 12.43 2.98
CA TYR A 70 11.13 11.98 1.60
C TYR A 70 10.97 13.07 0.53
N PHE A 71 10.66 14.34 0.90
CA PHE A 71 10.55 15.47 -0.04
C PHE A 71 10.97 16.83 0.55
N SER A 72 11.54 17.68 -0.30
CA SER A 72 11.74 19.11 -0.06
C SER A 72 11.44 19.86 -1.37
N ASP A 73 10.36 20.63 -1.39
CA ASP A 73 10.20 21.75 -2.32
C ASP A 73 9.68 22.97 -1.53
N ASN A 74 10.35 24.11 -1.69
CA ASN A 74 10.17 25.30 -0.88
C ASN A 74 9.03 26.21 -1.39
N ASP A 75 8.56 26.03 -2.62
CA ASP A 75 7.56 26.93 -3.23
C ASP A 75 6.11 26.61 -2.85
N PHE A 76 5.83 25.40 -2.33
CA PHE A 76 4.50 24.94 -1.90
C PHE A 76 4.19 25.17 -0.41
N THR A 77 5.01 25.94 0.29
CA THR A 77 4.91 26.19 1.74
C THR A 77 3.75 27.10 2.16
N LYS A 78 3.02 27.73 1.23
CA LYS A 78 1.96 28.70 1.56
C LYS A 78 0.60 28.11 1.91
N ASN A 79 0.25 26.90 1.44
CA ASN A 79 -1.12 26.37 1.56
C ASN A 79 -1.26 25.02 2.29
N HIS A 80 -0.24 24.57 3.04
CA HIS A 80 -0.32 23.37 3.91
C HIS A 80 -0.74 22.04 3.26
N ILE A 81 -0.73 21.91 1.93
CA ILE A 81 -1.08 20.67 1.23
C ILE A 81 0.21 20.08 0.66
N PHE A 82 0.66 18.99 1.27
CA PHE A 82 1.87 18.26 0.87
C PHE A 82 1.57 17.44 -0.39
N SER A 83 2.46 17.44 -1.38
CA SER A 83 2.41 16.57 -2.56
C SER A 83 3.37 15.39 -2.41
N PHE A 84 2.95 14.23 -2.93
CA PHE A 84 3.46 12.90 -2.61
C PHE A 84 3.97 12.22 -3.87
N GLY A 85 4.92 11.30 -3.76
CA GLY A 85 5.25 10.42 -4.87
C GLY A 85 6.68 9.93 -4.88
N LYS A 86 6.99 8.84 -4.16
CA LYS A 86 7.98 7.92 -4.70
C LYS A 86 7.25 7.17 -5.81
N PRO A 87 7.69 7.25 -7.08
CA PRO A 87 7.16 6.38 -8.12
C PRO A 87 7.59 4.96 -7.75
N PHE A 88 6.69 4.20 -7.12
CA PHE A 88 6.98 2.83 -6.73
C PHE A 88 7.18 1.92 -7.96
N TYR A 89 6.78 2.34 -9.16
CA TYR A 89 6.59 1.42 -10.29
C TYR A 89 7.00 2.00 -11.65
N LYS A 90 8.30 2.22 -11.87
CA LYS A 90 8.83 2.19 -13.25
C LYS A 90 9.48 0.86 -13.64
N ASP A 91 9.76 -0.04 -12.70
CA ASP A 91 10.42 -1.32 -12.97
C ASP A 91 9.69 -2.52 -12.32
N GLN A 92 9.73 -3.67 -12.98
CA GLN A 92 8.99 -4.93 -12.71
C GLN A 92 9.29 -5.64 -11.37
N ASN A 93 9.82 -4.96 -10.35
CA ASN A 93 10.38 -5.59 -9.17
C ASN A 93 9.69 -5.14 -7.87
N PHE A 94 8.46 -5.61 -7.66
CA PHE A 94 7.58 -5.30 -6.52
C PHE A 94 8.24 -5.42 -5.15
N PHE A 95 9.23 -6.29 -5.01
CA PHE A 95 9.91 -6.60 -3.74
C PHE A 95 11.22 -5.85 -3.51
N LYS A 96 11.71 -5.04 -4.46
CA LYS A 96 12.98 -4.32 -4.30
C LYS A 96 12.94 -3.39 -3.08
N ASP A 97 11.83 -2.70 -2.87
CA ASP A 97 11.62 -1.84 -1.71
C ASP A 97 11.37 -2.63 -0.40
N LEU A 98 11.13 -3.94 -0.50
CA LEU A 98 10.97 -4.86 0.62
C LEU A 98 12.20 -5.74 0.85
N GLU A 99 13.32 -5.49 0.16
CA GLU A 99 14.52 -6.32 0.22
C GLU A 99 15.09 -6.42 1.65
N ASN A 100 15.01 -5.33 2.41
CA ASN A 100 15.50 -5.27 3.79
C ASN A 100 14.40 -5.36 4.85
N ILE A 101 13.13 -5.54 4.45
CA ILE A 101 12.00 -5.41 5.40
C ILE A 101 12.08 -6.45 6.51
N ASP A 102 12.49 -7.68 6.20
CA ASP A 102 12.62 -8.75 7.18
C ASP A 102 13.68 -8.40 8.24
N LYS A 103 14.81 -7.83 7.81
CA LYS A 103 15.88 -7.36 8.71
C LYS A 103 15.36 -6.26 9.65
N ASP A 104 14.61 -5.30 9.12
CA ASP A 104 14.06 -4.19 9.91
C ASP A 104 13.01 -4.71 10.93
N ILE A 105 12.17 -5.66 10.51
CA ILE A 105 11.21 -6.35 11.38
C ILE A 105 11.93 -7.10 12.51
N PHE A 106 12.99 -7.87 12.19
CA PHE A 106 13.76 -8.61 13.19
C PHE A 106 14.55 -7.70 14.14
N GLN A 107 14.99 -6.53 13.68
CA GLN A 107 15.61 -5.54 14.55
C GLN A 107 14.62 -5.07 15.63
N ILE A 108 13.39 -4.71 15.24
CA ILE A 108 12.35 -4.30 16.19
C ILE A 108 12.07 -5.40 17.21
N LYS A 109 11.97 -6.65 16.74
CA LYS A 109 11.80 -7.82 17.61
C LYS A 109 12.93 -7.94 18.62
N GLY A 110 14.19 -7.85 18.18
CA GLY A 110 15.34 -7.94 19.08
C GLY A 110 15.39 -6.83 20.13
N GLU A 111 14.99 -5.61 19.77
CA GLU A 111 14.88 -4.49 20.71
C GLU A 111 13.76 -4.72 21.75
N LEU A 112 12.60 -5.24 21.31
CA LEU A 112 11.47 -5.60 22.17
C LEU A 112 11.78 -6.73 23.17
N GLU A 113 12.49 -7.76 22.73
CA GLU A 113 12.85 -8.91 23.55
C GLU A 113 14.04 -8.62 24.50
N SER A 114 14.69 -7.46 24.34
CA SER A 114 15.82 -7.08 25.18
C SER A 114 15.39 -6.84 26.63
N LYS A 115 16.24 -7.24 27.59
CA LYS A 115 16.01 -6.98 29.03
C LYS A 115 16.21 -5.51 29.41
N THR A 116 16.55 -4.64 28.46
CA THR A 116 16.86 -3.24 28.69
C THR A 116 15.60 -2.41 28.62
N LEU A 117 15.33 -1.62 29.66
CA LEU A 117 14.20 -0.71 29.71
C LEU A 117 14.32 0.33 28.58
N LEU A 118 13.37 0.33 27.65
CA LEU A 118 13.32 1.29 26.54
C LEU A 118 13.04 2.70 27.07
N THR A 119 13.92 3.65 26.77
CA THR A 119 13.68 5.07 27.06
C THR A 119 12.51 5.60 26.24
N ASN A 120 11.87 6.68 26.68
CA ASN A 120 10.78 7.32 25.93
C ASN A 120 11.21 7.71 24.50
N SER A 121 12.47 8.14 24.31
CA SER A 121 13.03 8.43 22.99
C SER A 121 13.14 7.20 22.09
N LYS A 122 13.61 6.05 22.62
CA LYS A 122 13.66 4.79 21.86
C LYS A 122 12.27 4.28 21.51
N LYS A 123 11.30 4.39 22.43
CA LYS A 123 9.90 4.03 22.15
C LYS A 123 9.31 4.86 21.01
N ALA A 124 9.60 6.15 20.97
CA ALA A 124 9.18 7.03 19.87
C ALA A 124 9.83 6.62 18.55
N GLU A 125 11.14 6.33 18.54
CA GLU A 125 11.87 5.85 17.37
C GLU A 125 11.35 4.50 16.86
N MET A 126 11.04 3.56 17.74
CA MET A 126 10.45 2.27 17.38
C MET A 126 9.05 2.42 16.80
N LYS A 127 8.19 3.22 17.44
CA LYS A 127 6.84 3.52 16.91
C LYS A 127 6.95 4.08 15.49
N GLU A 128 7.90 4.99 15.30
CA GLU A 128 8.27 5.54 14.02
C GLU A 128 8.64 4.43 12.99
N LYS A 129 9.56 3.54 13.33
CA LYS A 129 9.94 2.43 12.44
C LYS A 129 8.78 1.48 12.13
N ILE A 130 7.94 1.18 13.12
CA ILE A 130 6.73 0.35 12.98
C ILE A 130 5.77 0.98 11.96
N GLU A 131 5.46 2.27 12.11
CA GLU A 131 4.60 2.99 11.18
C GLU A 131 5.18 2.92 9.75
N TYR A 132 6.47 3.19 9.58
CA TYR A 132 7.13 3.11 8.28
C TYR A 132 7.02 1.73 7.61
N ILE A 133 7.34 0.65 8.34
CA ILE A 133 7.24 -0.73 7.85
C ILE A 133 5.79 -1.07 7.48
N PHE A 134 4.83 -0.67 8.31
CA PHE A 134 3.42 -0.86 8.04
C PHE A 134 3.02 -0.22 6.71
N PHE A 135 3.38 1.05 6.49
CA PHE A 135 3.04 1.75 5.24
C PHE A 135 3.66 1.09 4.01
N LEU A 136 4.93 0.67 4.08
CA LEU A 136 5.57 -0.04 2.96
C LEU A 136 4.87 -1.34 2.61
N LEU A 137 4.62 -2.19 3.62
CA LEU A 137 3.93 -3.47 3.42
C LEU A 137 2.54 -3.27 2.83
N CYS A 138 1.80 -2.29 3.34
CA CYS A 138 0.46 -1.95 2.87
C CYS A 138 0.44 -1.43 1.43
N GLY A 139 1.40 -0.58 1.08
CA GLY A 139 1.52 -0.03 -0.27
C GLY A 139 1.75 -1.12 -1.31
N VAL A 140 2.71 -2.00 -1.04
CA VAL A 140 3.01 -3.13 -1.95
C VAL A 140 1.82 -4.09 -2.03
N TYR A 141 1.15 -4.35 -0.90
CA TYR A 141 -0.04 -5.20 -0.86
C TYR A 141 -1.16 -4.64 -1.74
N PHE A 142 -1.50 -3.37 -1.54
CA PHE A 142 -2.55 -2.69 -2.31
C PHE A 142 -2.28 -2.74 -3.81
N ASN A 143 -1.02 -2.50 -4.23
CA ASN A 143 -0.69 -2.54 -5.65
C ASN A 143 -0.81 -3.95 -6.24
N ILE A 144 -0.24 -4.98 -5.59
CA ILE A 144 -0.35 -6.37 -6.07
C ILE A 144 -1.83 -6.77 -6.15
N PHE A 145 -2.62 -6.43 -5.13
CA PHE A 145 -4.06 -6.70 -5.09
C PHE A 145 -4.81 -6.02 -6.24
N THR A 146 -4.58 -4.73 -6.47
CA THR A 146 -5.24 -3.97 -7.54
C THR A 146 -4.85 -4.49 -8.93
N LEU A 147 -3.58 -4.86 -9.12
CA LEU A 147 -3.12 -5.50 -10.37
C LEU A 147 -3.76 -6.87 -10.59
N LEU A 148 -3.98 -7.64 -9.52
CA LEU A 148 -4.67 -8.92 -9.58
C LEU A 148 -6.14 -8.73 -9.95
N GLU A 149 -6.83 -7.75 -9.37
CA GLU A 149 -8.21 -7.40 -9.74
C GLU A 149 -8.33 -7.01 -11.21
N LYS A 150 -7.46 -6.09 -11.69
CA LYS A 150 -7.42 -5.69 -13.11
C LYS A 150 -7.13 -6.88 -14.04
N THR A 151 -6.21 -7.76 -13.63
CA THR A 151 -5.88 -8.98 -14.39
C THR A 151 -7.09 -9.91 -14.49
N ASN A 152 -7.84 -10.10 -13.40
CA ASN A 152 -9.07 -10.91 -13.41
C ASN A 152 -10.18 -10.27 -14.27
N GLN A 153 -10.33 -8.95 -14.22
CA GLN A 153 -11.27 -8.21 -15.07
C GLN A 153 -10.93 -8.41 -16.55
N ASN A 154 -9.66 -8.20 -16.93
CA ASN A 154 -9.20 -8.38 -18.30
C ASN A 154 -9.44 -9.81 -18.81
N ILE A 155 -9.16 -10.84 -17.98
CA ILE A 155 -9.45 -12.24 -18.34
C ILE A 155 -10.95 -12.42 -18.59
N SER A 156 -11.81 -11.91 -17.70
CA SER A 156 -13.26 -12.04 -17.82
C SER A 156 -13.81 -11.31 -19.05
N GLU A 157 -13.28 -10.14 -19.39
CA GLU A 157 -13.69 -9.38 -20.56
C GLU A 157 -13.31 -10.11 -21.86
N LEU A 158 -12.07 -10.61 -21.94
CA LEU A 158 -11.59 -11.37 -23.10
C LEU A 158 -12.31 -12.72 -23.27
N GLN A 159 -12.73 -13.37 -22.18
CA GLN A 159 -13.50 -14.62 -22.24
C GLN A 159 -14.92 -14.43 -22.78
N ASN A 160 -15.48 -13.22 -22.65
CA ASN A 160 -16.84 -12.89 -23.08
C ASN A 160 -16.87 -12.18 -24.45
N LEU A 161 -15.76 -12.20 -25.18
CA LEU A 161 -15.58 -11.43 -26.40
C LEU A 161 -16.20 -12.17 -27.60
N ASP A 162 -17.40 -11.75 -28.01
CA ASP A 162 -18.08 -12.27 -29.20
C ASP A 162 -17.50 -11.60 -30.47
N SER A 163 -16.66 -12.31 -31.22
CA SER A 163 -15.91 -11.75 -32.35
C SER A 163 -15.57 -12.78 -33.42
N LYS A 164 -14.94 -12.35 -34.51
CA LYS A 164 -14.47 -13.28 -35.56
C LYS A 164 -13.39 -14.22 -34.99
N ALA A 165 -13.34 -15.45 -35.49
CA ALA A 165 -12.41 -16.51 -35.06
C ALA A 165 -10.92 -16.09 -34.95
N GLU A 166 -10.46 -15.15 -35.78
CA GLU A 166 -9.08 -14.62 -35.72
C GLU A 166 -8.79 -13.81 -34.44
N TYR A 167 -9.81 -13.12 -33.91
CA TYR A 167 -9.74 -12.39 -32.66
C TYR A 167 -9.91 -13.32 -31.45
N GLU A 168 -10.69 -14.39 -31.58
CA GLU A 168 -10.82 -15.43 -30.54
C GLU A 168 -9.47 -16.12 -30.27
N ALA A 169 -8.75 -16.53 -31.30
CA ALA A 169 -7.42 -17.15 -31.15
C ALA A 169 -6.39 -16.19 -30.51
N THR A 170 -6.45 -14.91 -30.86
CA THR A 170 -5.58 -13.88 -30.25
C THR A 170 -5.96 -13.62 -28.79
N ALA A 171 -7.26 -13.58 -28.49
CA ALA A 171 -7.77 -13.43 -27.13
C ALA A 171 -7.37 -14.62 -26.25
N GLU A 172 -7.43 -15.85 -26.75
CA GLU A 172 -6.98 -17.05 -26.03
C GLU A 172 -5.50 -16.98 -25.61
N LEU A 173 -4.61 -16.54 -26.51
CA LEU A 173 -3.19 -16.36 -26.18
C LEU A 173 -2.97 -15.31 -25.09
N ILE A 174 -3.70 -14.20 -25.14
CA ILE A 174 -3.63 -13.14 -24.12
C ILE A 174 -4.20 -13.64 -22.78
N ILE A 175 -5.27 -14.43 -22.82
CA ILE A 175 -5.88 -15.05 -21.63
C ILE A 175 -4.86 -15.99 -20.94
N GLU A 176 -4.17 -16.85 -21.68
CA GLU A 176 -3.18 -17.77 -21.09
C GLU A 176 -1.99 -17.02 -20.46
N SER A 177 -1.51 -15.95 -21.13
CA SER A 177 -0.48 -15.07 -20.54
C SER A 177 -0.99 -14.38 -19.27
N SER A 178 -2.24 -13.90 -19.28
CA SER A 178 -2.87 -13.25 -18.12
C SER A 178 -3.10 -14.20 -16.95
N LYS A 179 -3.47 -15.46 -17.22
CA LYS A 179 -3.58 -16.52 -16.20
C LYS A 179 -2.23 -16.81 -15.55
N THR A 180 -1.16 -16.84 -16.34
CA THR A 180 0.20 -16.97 -15.79
C THR A 180 0.52 -15.79 -14.87
N LYS A 181 0.22 -14.56 -15.31
CA LYS A 181 0.44 -13.37 -14.48
C LYS A 181 -0.38 -13.38 -13.19
N LYS A 182 -1.62 -13.85 -13.26
CA LYS A 182 -2.50 -14.03 -12.10
C LYS A 182 -1.84 -14.92 -11.04
N VAL A 183 -1.32 -16.08 -11.43
CA VAL A 183 -0.65 -17.02 -10.51
C VAL A 183 0.58 -16.39 -9.86
N GLU A 184 1.38 -15.62 -10.61
CA GLU A 184 2.52 -14.89 -10.05
C GLU A 184 2.08 -13.87 -8.99
N LEU A 185 1.02 -13.10 -9.28
CA LEU A 185 0.48 -12.09 -8.38
C LEU A 185 -0.12 -12.71 -7.11
N GLU A 186 -0.86 -13.81 -7.24
CA GLU A 186 -1.41 -14.56 -6.09
C GLU A 186 -0.30 -15.11 -5.19
N SER A 187 0.76 -15.68 -5.78
CA SER A 187 1.92 -16.15 -5.03
C SER A 187 2.66 -15.01 -4.33
N ALA A 188 2.86 -13.88 -5.01
CA ALA A 188 3.48 -12.69 -4.44
C ALA A 188 2.64 -12.12 -3.29
N LEU A 189 1.32 -12.07 -3.43
CA LEU A 189 0.41 -11.63 -2.39
C LEU A 189 0.52 -12.55 -1.16
N GLN A 190 0.40 -13.87 -1.35
CA GLN A 190 0.52 -14.84 -0.25
C GLN A 190 1.85 -14.72 0.52
N SER A 191 2.96 -14.49 -0.19
CA SER A 191 4.27 -14.25 0.42
C SER A 191 4.27 -12.98 1.28
N LEU A 192 3.67 -11.90 0.78
CA LEU A 192 3.55 -10.64 1.50
C LEU A 192 2.62 -10.75 2.72
N GLU A 193 1.54 -11.51 2.63
CA GLU A 193 0.63 -11.78 3.74
C GLU A 193 1.32 -12.49 4.90
N ASN A 194 2.24 -13.41 4.61
CA ASN A 194 3.07 -14.05 5.62
C ASN A 194 3.98 -13.05 6.34
N ARG A 195 4.59 -12.11 5.59
CA ARG A 195 5.42 -11.03 6.16
C ARG A 195 4.60 -10.07 7.03
N ILE A 196 3.41 -9.69 6.56
CA ILE A 196 2.46 -8.86 7.32
C ILE A 196 2.03 -9.57 8.61
N SER A 197 1.79 -10.88 8.55
CA SER A 197 1.43 -11.69 9.72
C SER A 197 2.57 -11.75 10.75
N LEU A 198 3.82 -11.93 10.31
CA LEU A 198 4.99 -11.89 11.18
C LEU A 198 5.16 -10.51 11.83
N PHE A 199 5.06 -9.45 11.03
CA PHE A 199 5.12 -8.08 11.51
C PHE A 199 4.03 -7.80 12.54
N TYR A 200 2.79 -8.24 12.28
CA TYR A 200 1.66 -8.12 13.18
C TYR A 200 1.92 -8.77 14.55
N GLN A 201 2.47 -9.99 14.57
CA GLN A 201 2.80 -10.68 15.82
C GLN A 201 3.83 -9.92 16.66
N ILE A 202 4.80 -9.27 16.01
CA ILE A 202 5.85 -8.49 16.69
C ILE A 202 5.26 -7.20 17.26
N ILE A 203 4.43 -6.49 16.51
CA ILE A 203 3.85 -5.23 17.00
C ILE A 203 2.79 -5.45 18.09
N LEU A 204 2.10 -6.59 18.11
CA LEU A 204 1.21 -6.96 19.22
C LEU A 204 1.95 -6.90 20.57
N GLN A 205 3.15 -7.48 20.61
CA GLN A 205 4.02 -7.42 21.79
C GLN A 205 4.41 -5.98 22.16
N PHE A 206 4.65 -5.11 21.17
CA PHE A 206 4.95 -3.70 21.39
C PHE A 206 3.77 -2.91 21.97
N PHE A 207 2.56 -3.16 21.48
CA PHE A 207 1.34 -2.50 21.95
C PHE A 207 0.78 -3.13 23.24
N GLY A 208 1.32 -4.27 23.68
CA GLY A 208 0.86 -5.00 24.87
C GLY A 208 -0.51 -5.64 24.70
N ILE A 209 -0.84 -6.04 23.47
CA ILE A 209 -2.10 -6.69 23.05
C ILE A 209 -1.80 -8.17 22.75
#